data_AF-A0A382LW24-F1
#
_entry.id   AF-A0A382LW24-F1
#
_cell.length_a   1.000
_cell.length_b   1.000
_cell.length_c   1.000
_cell.angle_alpha   90.00
_cell.angle_beta   90.00
_cell.angle_gamma   90.00
#
_symmetry.space_group_name_H-M   'P 1'
#
loop_
_entity.id
_entity.type
_entity.pdbx_description
1 polymer ?
#
loop_
_entity_poly.entity_id
_entity_poly.type
_entity_poly.pdbx_seq_one_letter_code
_entity_poly.pdbx_strand_id
1 'polypeptide(L)'
;MRAFGEVSELADERGLGPRGLSPCGFKSRLPHYPCNKLYKNYKEDKLKITTNELETCEMQMIVELETERLVAAKASAARRLARRINIPGFRKGKAPYSVILQHVGDDAVTENAI
;
A
#
# COMPACT_ATOMS: atom_id res chain seq x y z
N MET A 1 -72.53 4.69 -37.21
CA MET A 1 -72.02 4.79 -35.83
C MET A 1 -70.50 4.84 -35.89
N ARG A 2 -69.90 6.00 -35.62
CA ARG A 2 -68.45 6.20 -35.46
C ARG A 2 -68.23 6.69 -34.04
N ALA A 3 -67.36 6.04 -33.29
CA ALA A 3 -66.41 6.69 -32.38
C ALA A 3 -65.26 5.70 -32.16
N PHE A 4 -64.06 6.22 -32.43
CA PHE A 4 -62.78 5.53 -32.46
C PHE A 4 -62.38 5.15 -31.04
N GLY A 5 -62.10 3.86 -30.81
CA GLY A 5 -61.40 3.43 -29.60
C GLY A 5 -59.91 3.70 -29.78
N GLU A 6 -59.38 4.62 -28.98
CA GLU A 6 -57.96 4.95 -28.93
C GLU A 6 -57.14 3.71 -28.56
N VAL A 7 -56.20 3.37 -29.43
CA VAL A 7 -55.11 2.45 -29.15
C VAL A 7 -53.99 3.29 -28.54
N SER A 8 -53.71 3.12 -27.25
CA SER A 8 -52.45 3.57 -26.67
C SER A 8 -51.54 2.36 -26.43
N GLU A 9 -50.60 2.21 -27.35
CA GLU A 9 -49.28 1.67 -27.04
C GLU A 9 -48.72 2.42 -25.82
N LEU A 10 -48.14 1.71 -24.86
CA LEU A 10 -46.89 2.14 -24.25
C LEU A 10 -46.13 0.90 -23.78
N ALA A 11 -45.01 0.68 -24.46
CA ALA A 11 -44.04 -0.37 -24.25
C ALA A 11 -43.27 -0.18 -22.93
N ASP A 12 -42.87 -1.31 -22.35
CA ASP A 12 -41.64 -1.50 -21.58
C ASP A 12 -41.32 -0.49 -20.45
N GLU A 13 -41.97 -0.62 -19.30
CA GLU A 13 -41.32 -0.29 -18.03
C GLU A 13 -40.76 -1.56 -17.39
N ARG A 14 -39.55 -1.95 -17.83
CA ARG A 14 -38.70 -2.83 -17.02
C ARG A 14 -38.38 -2.08 -15.72
N GLY A 15 -39.13 -2.40 -14.67
CA GLY A 15 -38.83 -1.97 -13.30
C GLY A 15 -37.48 -2.52 -12.84
N LEU A 16 -36.38 -1.89 -13.28
CA LEU A 16 -35.11 -1.97 -12.58
C LEU A 16 -35.29 -1.15 -11.29
N GLY A 17 -35.73 -1.84 -10.24
CA GLY A 17 -35.81 -1.30 -8.88
C GLY A 17 -34.51 -0.56 -8.48
N PRO A 18 -34.55 0.24 -7.42
CA PRO A 18 -33.48 1.18 -7.10
C PRO A 18 -32.12 0.48 -7.01
N ARG A 19 -31.25 0.75 -8.00
CA ARG A 19 -29.83 0.44 -7.95
C ARG A 19 -29.18 1.34 -6.90
N GLY A 20 -29.28 0.98 -5.62
CA GLY A 20 -28.69 1.82 -4.57
C GLY A 20 -28.93 1.44 -3.11
N LEU A 21 -29.76 0.44 -2.78
CA LEU A 21 -29.83 -0.04 -1.39
C LEU A 21 -28.80 -1.16 -1.18
N SER A 22 -27.75 -0.83 -0.45
CA SER A 22 -26.73 -1.76 0.06
C SER A 22 -27.36 -2.99 0.74
N PRO A 23 -27.02 -4.23 0.35
CA PRO A 23 -27.57 -5.45 0.96
C PRO A 23 -26.77 -5.89 2.20
N CYS A 24 -26.26 -4.96 3.01
CA CYS A 24 -25.62 -5.28 4.28
C CYS A 24 -26.18 -4.38 5.39
N GLY A 25 -26.91 -4.99 6.32
CA GLY A 25 -27.57 -4.32 7.45
C GLY A 25 -26.62 -3.80 8.54
N PHE A 26 -25.38 -3.44 8.22
CA PHE A 26 -24.44 -2.88 9.20
C PHE A 26 -24.47 -1.35 9.13
N LYS A 27 -25.32 -0.73 9.96
CA LYS A 27 -25.34 0.73 10.14
C LYS A 27 -24.13 1.15 11.00
N SER A 28 -22.98 1.44 10.38
CA SER A 28 -21.90 2.10 11.11
C SER A 28 -22.31 3.54 11.42
N ARG A 29 -22.15 3.98 12.68
CA ARG A 29 -22.33 5.40 13.07
C ARG A 29 -21.29 6.34 12.45
N LEU A 30 -20.23 5.80 11.85
CA LEU A 30 -19.20 6.58 11.20
C LEU A 30 -19.52 6.72 9.70
N PRO A 31 -19.44 7.93 9.12
CA PRO A 31 -19.48 8.09 7.69
C PRO A 31 -18.37 7.24 7.06
N HIS A 32 -18.66 6.62 5.92
CA HIS A 32 -17.64 5.93 5.13
C HIS A 32 -16.62 7.00 4.72
N TYR A 33 -15.50 7.07 5.44
CA TYR A 33 -14.57 8.19 5.34
C TYR A 33 -14.10 8.35 3.88
N PRO A 34 -14.14 9.56 3.30
CA PRO A 34 -13.38 9.81 2.10
C PRO A 34 -11.92 9.56 2.42
N CYS A 35 -11.35 8.59 1.71
CA CYS A 35 -9.96 8.20 1.80
C CYS A 35 -9.08 9.39 1.40
N ASN A 36 -8.79 10.29 2.34
CA ASN A 36 -7.72 11.27 2.21
C ASN A 36 -6.39 10.52 2.23
N LYS A 37 -5.94 10.09 1.05
CA LYS A 37 -4.53 9.76 0.82
C LYS A 37 -3.75 11.04 1.00
N LEU A 38 -3.34 11.29 2.24
CA LEU A 38 -2.37 12.31 2.58
C LEU A 38 -1.13 12.02 1.73
N TYR A 39 -0.88 12.93 0.78
CA TYR A 39 0.32 12.96 -0.04
C TYR A 39 1.52 12.78 0.90
N LYS A 40 2.37 11.81 0.57
CA LYS A 40 3.53 11.51 1.39
C LYS A 40 4.41 12.76 1.40
N ASN A 41 4.54 13.39 2.56
CA ASN A 41 5.58 14.39 2.76
C ASN A 41 6.93 13.68 2.58
N TYR A 42 7.61 13.95 1.48
CA TYR A 42 8.95 13.47 1.22
C TYR A 42 9.84 14.18 2.22
N LYS A 43 10.18 13.47 3.30
CA LYS A 43 11.10 13.98 4.31
C LYS A 43 12.47 14.07 3.64
N GLU A 44 13.04 15.27 3.57
CA GLU A 44 14.41 15.44 3.13
C GLU A 44 15.33 14.63 4.06
N ASP A 45 16.03 13.65 3.50
CA ASP A 45 16.97 12.85 4.25
C ASP A 45 18.33 13.56 4.25
N LYS A 46 18.80 13.91 5.46
CA LYS A 46 20.11 14.52 5.68
C LYS A 46 21.20 13.46 5.49
N LEU A 47 21.68 13.32 4.27
CA LEU A 47 22.77 12.42 3.88
C LEU A 47 24.06 13.21 3.71
N LYS A 48 25.18 12.68 4.20
CA LYS A 48 26.51 13.23 3.86
C LYS A 48 26.96 12.54 2.59
N ILE A 49 27.05 13.28 1.50
CA ILE A 49 27.44 12.78 0.19
C ILE A 49 28.73 13.50 -0.20
N THR A 50 29.77 12.72 -0.51
CA THR A 50 31.02 13.22 -1.09
C THR A 50 31.16 12.64 -2.49
N THR A 51 31.39 13.50 -3.48
CA THR A 51 31.51 13.11 -4.87
C THR A 51 32.91 13.48 -5.34
N ASN A 52 33.68 12.50 -5.79
CA ASN A 52 35.00 12.67 -6.37
C ASN A 52 34.91 12.43 -7.88
N GLU A 53 35.34 13.41 -8.68
CA GLU A 53 35.45 13.29 -10.14
C GLU A 53 36.77 12.59 -10.49
N LEU A 54 36.71 11.56 -11.34
CA LEU A 54 37.89 10.83 -11.81
C LEU A 54 38.26 11.27 -13.24
N GLU A 55 39.51 10.99 -13.64
CA GLU A 55 40.06 11.46 -14.93
C GLU A 55 39.42 10.79 -16.16
N THR A 56 39.00 9.53 -16.01
CA THR A 56 38.02 8.89 -16.89
C THR A 56 36.65 9.35 -16.43
N CYS A 57 35.73 9.77 -17.33
CA CYS A 57 34.38 10.31 -17.08
C CYS A 57 33.47 9.47 -16.16
N GLU A 58 33.94 9.24 -14.96
CA GLU A 58 33.48 8.36 -13.91
C GLU A 58 33.49 9.22 -12.64
N MET A 59 32.47 9.05 -11.82
CA MET A 59 32.33 9.77 -10.57
C MET A 59 32.20 8.76 -9.45
N GLN A 60 33.04 8.87 -8.43
CA GLN A 60 32.92 8.08 -7.22
C GLN A 60 32.10 8.86 -6.20
N MET A 61 30.94 8.32 -5.83
CA MET A 61 30.08 8.92 -4.80
C MET A 61 30.14 8.07 -3.53
N ILE A 62 30.55 8.67 -2.43
CA ILE A 62 30.59 8.06 -1.09
C ILE A 62 29.45 8.68 -0.28
N VAL A 63 28.50 7.84 0.13
CA VAL A 63 27.33 8.24 0.91
C VAL A 63 27.46 7.67 2.32
N GLU A 64 27.54 8.54 3.33
CA GLU A 64 27.54 8.12 4.73
C GLU A 64 26.11 8.14 5.30
N LEU A 65 25.73 7.05 5.96
CA LEU A 65 24.42 6.85 6.55
C LEU A 65 24.50 6.85 8.07
N GLU A 66 23.57 7.56 8.71
CA GLU A 66 23.41 7.52 10.17
C GLU A 66 22.89 6.14 10.62
N THR A 67 23.41 5.64 11.75
CA THR A 67 23.06 4.29 12.27
C THR A 67 21.58 4.16 12.60
N GLU A 68 20.94 5.20 13.11
CA GLU A 68 19.49 5.21 13.40
C GLU A 68 18.65 4.95 12.15
N ARG A 69 19.08 5.44 10.99
CA ARG A 69 18.40 5.22 9.70
C ARG A 69 18.56 3.79 9.24
N LEU A 70 19.73 3.20 9.41
CA LEU A 70 19.95 1.79 9.11
C LEU A 70 19.06 0.89 9.97
N VAL A 71 18.89 1.18 11.26
CA VAL A 71 18.00 0.40 12.13
C VAL A 71 16.53 0.49 11.66
N ALA A 72 16.07 1.70 11.31
CA ALA A 72 14.72 1.91 10.78
C ALA A 72 14.51 1.21 9.42
N ALA A 73 15.53 1.23 8.57
CA ALA A 73 15.53 0.54 7.27
C ALA A 73 15.47 -0.98 7.46
N LYS A 74 16.30 -1.55 8.35
CA LYS A 74 16.28 -2.97 8.72
C LYS A 74 14.91 -3.41 9.24
N ALA A 75 14.30 -2.63 10.14
CA ALA A 75 12.96 -2.93 10.65
C ALA A 75 11.89 -2.93 9.54
N SER A 76 12.00 -2.01 8.59
CA SER A 76 11.10 -1.91 7.43
C SER A 76 11.32 -3.04 6.43
N ALA A 77 12.57 -3.42 6.19
CA ALA A 77 12.98 -4.55 5.37
C ALA A 77 12.44 -5.87 5.94
N ALA A 78 12.61 -6.10 7.25
CA ALA A 78 12.05 -7.26 7.93
C ALA A 78 10.52 -7.36 7.75
N ARG A 79 9.78 -6.25 7.87
CA ARG A 79 8.32 -6.22 7.61
C ARG A 79 7.96 -6.47 6.14
N ARG A 80 8.81 -6.09 5.19
CA ARG A 80 8.65 -6.41 3.76
C ARG A 80 8.87 -7.90 3.52
N LEU A 81 9.92 -8.48 4.11
CA LEU A 81 10.23 -9.90 4.01
C LEU A 81 9.13 -10.76 4.63
N ALA A 82 8.64 -10.40 5.82
CA ALA A 82 7.55 -11.10 6.50
C ALA A 82 6.24 -11.16 5.70
N ARG A 83 6.03 -10.26 4.73
CA ARG A 83 4.87 -10.30 3.82
C ARG A 83 5.06 -11.30 2.67
N ARG A 84 6.30 -11.58 2.29
CA ARG A 84 6.65 -12.49 1.18
C ARG A 84 6.80 -13.93 1.67
N ILE A 85 7.41 -14.12 2.84
CA ILE A 85 7.70 -15.45 3.40
C ILE A 85 6.58 -15.92 4.34
N ASN A 86 6.47 -17.24 4.54
CA ASN A 86 5.50 -17.84 5.44
C ASN A 86 6.18 -18.28 6.73
N ILE A 87 5.98 -17.52 7.83
CA ILE A 87 6.54 -17.84 9.14
C ILE A 87 5.48 -18.64 9.92
N PRO A 88 5.78 -19.86 10.39
CA PRO A 88 4.82 -20.69 11.13
C PRO A 88 4.34 -19.99 12.40
N GLY A 89 3.07 -20.16 12.76
CA GLY A 89 2.46 -19.54 13.94
C GLY A 89 2.08 -18.06 13.77
N PHE A 90 2.61 -17.37 12.77
CA PHE A 90 2.30 -15.96 12.51
C PHE A 90 1.50 -15.77 11.23
N ARG A 91 0.52 -14.87 11.28
CA ARG A 91 -0.15 -14.40 10.05
C ARG A 91 0.88 -13.68 9.18
N LYS A 92 0.85 -13.92 7.87
CA LYS A 92 1.72 -13.25 6.88
C LYS A 92 1.79 -11.75 7.14
N GLY A 93 3.01 -11.22 7.26
CA GLY A 93 3.29 -9.81 7.54
C GLY A 93 3.14 -9.35 8.99
N LYS A 94 2.83 -10.23 9.94
CA LYS A 94 2.63 -9.90 11.38
C LYS A 94 3.61 -10.61 12.33
N ALA A 95 4.69 -11.17 11.81
CA ALA A 95 5.75 -11.72 12.65
C ALA A 95 6.58 -10.60 13.34
N PRO A 96 7.01 -10.80 14.60
CA PRO A 96 7.96 -9.92 15.29
C PRO A 96 9.35 -9.90 14.63
N TYR A 97 10.13 -8.83 14.86
CA TYR A 97 11.46 -8.65 14.26
C TYR A 97 12.45 -9.76 14.64
N SER A 98 12.52 -10.13 15.92
CA SER A 98 13.44 -11.18 16.42
C SER A 98 13.20 -12.53 15.73
N VAL A 99 11.94 -12.91 15.53
CA VAL A 99 11.57 -14.16 14.85
C VAL A 99 11.94 -14.12 13.38
N ILE A 100 11.73 -12.97 12.70
CA ILE A 100 12.12 -12.81 11.30
C ILE A 100 13.64 -12.95 11.15
N LEU A 101 14.41 -12.36 12.05
CA LEU A 101 15.87 -12.41 12.03
C LEU A 101 16.39 -13.84 12.25
N GLN A 102 15.78 -14.60 13.16
CA GLN A 102 16.12 -16.02 13.36
C GLN A 102 15.77 -16.88 12.15
N HIS A 103 14.70 -16.57 11.43
CA HIS A 103 14.22 -17.39 10.33
C HIS A 103 14.92 -17.12 8.99
N VAL A 104 15.29 -15.86 8.73
CA VAL A 104 15.89 -15.42 7.45
C VAL A 104 17.39 -15.12 7.57
N GLY A 105 17.89 -14.84 8.79
CA GLY A 105 19.27 -14.38 9.03
C GLY A 105 19.41 -12.85 8.97
N ASP A 106 20.49 -12.31 9.56
CA ASP A 106 20.75 -10.85 9.56
C ASP A 106 21.16 -10.34 8.17
N ASP A 107 21.91 -11.15 7.42
CA ASP A 107 22.45 -10.78 6.10
C ASP A 107 21.31 -10.43 5.13
N ALA A 108 20.33 -11.31 5.00
CA ALA A 108 19.18 -11.10 4.13
C ALA A 108 18.32 -9.89 4.53
N VAL A 109 18.25 -9.57 5.82
CA VAL A 109 17.55 -8.37 6.30
C VAL A 109 18.33 -7.11 5.93
N THR A 110 19.66 -7.16 6.02
CA THR A 110 20.57 -6.05 5.69
C THR A 110 20.60 -5.76 4.19
N GLU A 111 20.67 -6.80 3.34
CA GLU A 111 20.58 -6.66 1.87
C GLU A 111 19.27 -6.02 1.41
N ASN A 112 18.16 -6.26 2.13
CA ASN A 112 16.86 -5.67 1.81
C ASN A 112 16.67 -4.26 2.41
N ALA A 113 17.61 -3.81 3.25
CA ALA A 113 17.60 -2.52 3.93
C ALA A 113 18.47 -1.47 3.24
N ILE A 114 19.55 -1.90 2.56
CA ILE A 114 20.42 -1.10 1.70
C ILE A 114 19.80 -1.00 0.31
#